data_AF-A0A7Z2GP21-F1
#
_entry.id   AF-A0A7Z2GP21-F1
#
_cell.length_a   1.000
_cell.length_b   1.000
_cell.length_c   1.000
_cell.angle_alpha   90.00
_cell.angle_beta   90.00
_cell.angle_gamma   90.00
#
_symmetry.space_group_name_H-M   'P 1'
#
loop_
_entity.id
_entity.type
_entity.pdbx_description
1 polymer ?
#
loop_
_entity_poly.entity_id
_entity_poly.type
_entity_poly.pdbx_seq_one_letter_code
_entity_poly.pdbx_strand_id
1 'polypeptide(L)'
;MATLVGGIAVSHTPTIGFALDANKQDDPAWAPIFATFEPVKRWLREQRPDVIVYVYNDHVTSFFFDHYSAFALGIGGEYHVADEGGGVRDLPPVAGNPQFARHLGMSLCADEFDMAFFQDKPLDHGFFSPMSALLDHDETGWPTTVVPLQVGVLQFPIPTARRCYKLGQALRRAIDSYPDDLRVVVMATGGLSHQVHGERAGFNNVPWDHQFMEAITHDPEALAQMTHAELAAQGGLEGAEVIMWLIMRGALAGSVKPVHSGYYLPSMTGIGTLVLENTAKPLPGAANARQRAHIAQQLDGAGALEGTYPFDLAASVKAYRLNKYLHAMIGEAHRRAFLEDPEATFEAAGLSEEERDLVRRRDWRGLIHYGVIFFMLEKLGAVVGVSNLHIYAAMRGETLDDFLQTRNTKVLYSVTGKTAEAAAWSNAPAQP
;
A
#
# COMPACT_ATOMS: atom_id res chain seq x y z
N MET A 1 19.37 -10.96 -7.12
CA MET A 1 18.30 -10.27 -7.90
C MET A 1 17.04 -11.04 -7.67
N ALA A 2 15.92 -10.34 -7.49
CA ALA A 2 14.68 -11.00 -7.18
C ALA A 2 14.21 -11.87 -8.35
N THR A 3 13.55 -12.97 -8.01
CA THR A 3 13.01 -13.95 -8.93
C THR A 3 11.51 -14.05 -8.72
N LEU A 4 10.74 -13.68 -9.73
CA LEU A 4 9.30 -13.94 -9.76
C LEU A 4 9.04 -15.42 -10.05
N VAL A 5 8.61 -16.19 -9.05
CA VAL A 5 8.45 -17.65 -9.15
C VAL A 5 7.11 -18.04 -9.79
N GLY A 6 6.08 -17.22 -9.63
CA GLY A 6 4.75 -17.49 -10.16
C GLY A 6 3.72 -16.47 -9.70
N GLY A 7 2.48 -16.73 -10.11
CA GLY A 7 1.33 -15.93 -9.72
C GLY A 7 0.18 -16.80 -9.24
N ILE A 8 -0.60 -16.23 -8.32
CA ILE A 8 -1.79 -16.86 -7.74
C ILE A 8 -2.97 -15.95 -8.00
N ALA A 9 -4.10 -16.52 -8.41
CA ALA A 9 -5.38 -15.85 -8.46
C ALA A 9 -6.36 -16.55 -7.51
N VAL A 10 -7.08 -15.80 -6.67
CA VAL A 10 -7.99 -16.39 -5.68
C VAL A 10 -9.14 -15.46 -5.31
N SER A 11 -10.37 -15.96 -5.26
CA SER A 11 -11.50 -15.17 -4.74
C SER A 11 -11.28 -14.76 -3.28
N HIS A 12 -11.77 -13.58 -2.88
CA HIS A 12 -11.56 -13.05 -1.52
C HIS A 12 -12.84 -12.80 -0.72
N THR A 13 -13.96 -13.37 -1.15
CA THR A 13 -15.25 -13.22 -0.44
C THR A 13 -15.07 -13.43 1.08
N PRO A 14 -15.70 -12.61 1.94
CA PRO A 14 -15.60 -12.76 3.40
C PRO A 14 -16.11 -14.12 3.89
N THR A 15 -16.91 -14.80 3.04
CA THR A 15 -17.38 -16.16 3.21
C THR A 15 -16.25 -17.19 3.42
N ILE A 16 -15.06 -16.99 2.83
CA ILE A 16 -13.89 -17.86 3.06
C ILE A 16 -13.37 -17.71 4.49
N GLY A 17 -13.12 -16.47 4.93
CA GLY A 17 -12.70 -16.17 6.30
C GLY A 17 -13.71 -16.69 7.34
N PHE A 18 -15.01 -16.43 7.12
CA PHE A 18 -16.07 -16.98 7.97
C PHE A 18 -16.01 -18.51 8.09
N ALA A 19 -15.86 -19.22 6.97
CA ALA A 19 -15.81 -20.68 6.98
C ALA A 19 -14.59 -21.22 7.73
N LEU A 20 -13.45 -20.54 7.61
CA LEU A 20 -12.23 -20.88 8.33
C LEU A 20 -12.42 -20.69 9.84
N ASP A 21 -12.85 -19.49 10.24
CA ASP A 21 -12.99 -19.08 11.64
C ASP A 21 -14.07 -19.92 12.36
N ALA A 22 -15.12 -20.33 11.64
CA ALA A 22 -16.19 -21.20 12.14
C ALA A 22 -15.86 -22.71 12.07
N ASN A 23 -14.62 -23.10 11.76
CA ASN A 23 -14.16 -24.48 11.64
C ASN A 23 -15.00 -25.35 10.69
N LYS A 24 -15.35 -24.82 9.51
CA LYS A 24 -16.20 -25.49 8.52
C LYS A 24 -15.45 -26.30 7.47
N GLN A 25 -14.16 -26.56 7.66
CA GLN A 25 -13.31 -27.24 6.67
C GLN A 25 -13.80 -28.65 6.34
N ASP A 26 -14.41 -29.34 7.31
CA ASP A 26 -14.97 -30.69 7.14
C ASP A 26 -16.49 -30.69 6.84
N ASP A 27 -17.14 -29.52 6.83
CA ASP A 27 -18.57 -29.40 6.51
C ASP A 27 -18.77 -29.69 5.01
N PRO A 28 -19.64 -30.64 4.60
CA PRO A 28 -19.81 -31.01 3.19
C PRO A 28 -20.15 -29.86 2.24
N ALA A 29 -20.78 -28.79 2.75
CA ALA A 29 -21.10 -27.60 1.95
C ALA A 29 -19.90 -26.67 1.72
N TRP A 30 -18.85 -26.78 2.54
CA TRP A 30 -17.70 -25.87 2.56
C TRP A 30 -16.38 -26.57 2.22
N ALA A 31 -16.27 -27.87 2.51
CA ALA A 31 -15.13 -28.71 2.18
C ALA A 31 -14.67 -28.59 0.71
N PRO A 32 -15.58 -28.46 -0.30
CA PRO A 32 -15.14 -28.24 -1.68
C PRO A 32 -14.34 -26.95 -1.87
N ILE A 33 -14.62 -25.87 -1.12
CA ILE A 33 -13.82 -24.64 -1.15
C ILE A 33 -12.39 -24.95 -0.72
N PHE A 34 -12.21 -25.52 0.48
CA PHE A 34 -10.89 -25.81 1.03
C PHE A 34 -10.11 -26.83 0.21
N ALA A 35 -10.81 -27.77 -0.44
CA ALA A 35 -10.19 -28.70 -1.39
C ALA A 35 -9.57 -27.98 -2.59
N THR A 36 -10.16 -26.88 -3.07
CA THR A 36 -9.54 -26.04 -4.12
C THR A 36 -8.36 -25.20 -3.61
N PHE A 37 -8.29 -24.92 -2.30
CA PHE A 37 -7.22 -24.12 -1.70
C PHE A 37 -5.98 -24.97 -1.40
N GLU A 38 -6.14 -26.25 -1.05
CA GLU A 38 -5.04 -27.12 -0.63
C GLU A 38 -3.88 -27.22 -1.66
N PRO A 39 -4.11 -27.35 -2.98
CA PRO A 39 -3.02 -27.29 -3.97
C PRO A 39 -2.27 -25.96 -3.95
N VAL A 40 -2.97 -24.84 -3.71
CA VAL A 40 -2.36 -23.50 -3.59
C VAL A 40 -1.51 -23.42 -2.32
N LYS A 41 -2.02 -23.91 -1.18
CA LYS A 41 -1.28 -23.97 0.10
C LYS A 41 0.00 -24.78 -0.06
N ARG A 42 -0.10 -25.96 -0.67
CA ARG A 42 1.05 -26.83 -0.93
C ARG A 42 2.09 -26.12 -1.79
N TRP A 43 1.66 -25.51 -2.89
CA TRP A 43 2.56 -24.77 -3.77
C TRP A 43 3.25 -23.61 -3.04
N LEU A 44 2.54 -22.83 -2.20
CA LEU A 44 3.15 -21.78 -1.38
C LEU A 44 4.19 -22.33 -0.40
N ARG A 45 3.90 -23.46 0.27
CA ARG A 45 4.85 -24.13 1.18
C ARG A 45 6.08 -24.67 0.45
N GLU A 46 5.92 -25.17 -0.77
CA GLU A 46 7.03 -25.64 -1.61
C GLU A 46 7.87 -24.47 -2.14
N GLN A 47 7.22 -23.40 -2.60
CA GLN A 47 7.90 -22.25 -3.16
C GLN A 47 8.53 -21.35 -2.11
N ARG A 48 8.02 -21.29 -0.87
CA ARG A 48 8.57 -20.44 0.22
C ARG A 48 8.91 -19.01 -0.27
N PRO A 49 7.93 -18.22 -0.70
CA PRO A 49 8.20 -16.85 -1.12
C PRO A 49 8.72 -16.02 0.06
N ASP A 50 9.68 -15.14 -0.20
CA ASP A 50 10.16 -14.16 0.79
C ASP A 50 9.20 -12.98 0.88
N VAL A 51 8.54 -12.65 -0.24
CA VAL A 51 7.58 -11.56 -0.35
C VAL A 51 6.46 -11.88 -1.35
N ILE A 52 5.23 -11.51 -1.00
CA ILE A 52 4.07 -11.54 -1.89
C ILE A 52 3.67 -10.10 -2.24
N VAL A 53 3.69 -9.76 -3.54
CA VAL A 53 2.99 -8.57 -4.04
C VAL A 53 1.52 -8.92 -4.11
N TYR A 54 0.71 -8.30 -3.25
CA TYR A 54 -0.66 -8.72 -2.97
C TYR A 54 -1.66 -7.73 -3.54
N VAL A 55 -2.26 -8.06 -4.69
CA VAL A 55 -3.20 -7.22 -5.41
C VAL A 55 -4.62 -7.52 -4.93
N TYR A 56 -5.29 -6.52 -4.37
CA TYR A 56 -6.66 -6.62 -3.85
C TYR A 56 -7.40 -5.28 -4.02
N ASN A 57 -8.68 -5.23 -3.69
CA ASN A 57 -9.39 -3.98 -3.44
C ASN A 57 -9.89 -3.94 -2.00
N ASP A 58 -9.85 -2.75 -1.42
CA ASP A 58 -10.53 -2.43 -0.17
C ASP A 58 -12.02 -2.19 -0.44
N HIS A 59 -12.87 -2.70 0.43
CA HIS A 59 -14.32 -2.65 0.36
C HIS A 59 -14.89 -1.47 1.14
N VAL A 60 -14.29 -0.29 0.92
CA VAL A 60 -14.71 0.99 1.51
C VAL A 60 -14.57 0.98 3.04
N THR A 61 -13.48 0.37 3.53
CA THR A 61 -13.13 0.30 4.95
C THR A 61 -11.99 1.26 5.25
N SER A 62 -10.80 0.96 4.74
CA SER A 62 -9.61 1.81 4.92
C SER A 62 -9.50 2.90 3.85
N PHE A 63 -10.14 2.71 2.71
CA PHE A 63 -10.14 3.65 1.58
C PHE A 63 -11.57 4.14 1.32
N PHE A 64 -11.91 5.27 1.93
CA PHE A 64 -13.21 5.90 1.74
C PHE A 64 -13.23 6.81 0.51
N PHE A 65 -14.43 7.20 0.07
CA PHE A 65 -14.64 7.93 -1.19
C PHE A 65 -14.17 9.39 -1.18
N ASP A 66 -13.81 9.94 -0.02
CA ASP A 66 -13.16 11.26 0.08
C ASP A 66 -11.72 11.24 -0.45
N HIS A 67 -11.07 10.08 -0.41
CA HIS A 67 -9.78 9.83 -1.05
C HIS A 67 -9.67 8.36 -1.52
N TYR A 68 -10.16 8.11 -2.74
CA TYR A 68 -10.17 6.78 -3.36
C TYR A 68 -9.26 6.74 -4.59
N SER A 69 -8.17 5.97 -4.50
CA SER A 69 -7.11 5.93 -5.52
C SER A 69 -7.29 4.76 -6.48
N ALA A 70 -6.87 4.95 -7.74
CA ALA A 70 -6.88 3.88 -8.75
C ALA A 70 -5.91 2.73 -8.39
N PHE A 71 -4.68 3.07 -8.00
CA PHE A 71 -3.65 2.13 -7.55
C PHE A 71 -2.94 2.69 -6.32
N ALA A 72 -3.07 2.04 -5.17
CA ALA A 72 -2.41 2.43 -3.92
C ALA A 72 -1.46 1.33 -3.44
N LEU A 73 -0.16 1.65 -3.40
CA LEU A 73 0.88 0.72 -2.96
C LEU A 73 1.20 0.93 -1.48
N GLY A 74 1.11 -0.14 -0.70
CA GLY A 74 1.53 -0.14 0.69
C GLY A 74 3.05 -0.15 0.79
N ILE A 75 3.60 0.81 1.53
CA ILE A 75 5.06 0.95 1.74
C ILE A 75 5.48 0.77 3.20
N GLY A 76 4.53 0.51 4.09
CA GLY A 76 4.73 0.38 5.53
C GLY A 76 5.41 -0.93 5.94
N GLY A 77 5.87 -0.98 7.19
CA GLY A 77 6.56 -2.14 7.76
C GLY A 77 5.64 -3.23 8.30
N GLU A 78 4.37 -2.93 8.53
CA GLU A 78 3.37 -3.87 9.06
C GLU A 78 1.96 -3.44 8.71
N TYR A 79 1.02 -4.39 8.72
CA TYR A 79 -0.39 -4.14 8.45
C TYR A 79 -1.28 -4.97 9.39
N HIS A 80 -2.23 -4.28 10.04
CA HIS A 80 -3.19 -4.88 10.96
C HIS A 80 -4.50 -5.23 10.24
N VAL A 81 -5.32 -6.08 10.86
CA VAL A 81 -6.66 -6.39 10.37
C VAL A 81 -7.58 -5.19 10.61
N ALA A 82 -8.41 -4.86 9.61
CA ALA A 82 -9.38 -3.78 9.73
C ALA A 82 -10.60 -4.20 10.55
N ASP A 83 -11.19 -3.23 11.25
CA ASP A 83 -12.55 -3.36 11.75
C ASP A 83 -13.52 -3.00 10.62
N GLU A 84 -14.31 -3.98 10.19
CA GLU A 84 -15.31 -3.83 9.11
C GLU A 84 -16.73 -3.59 9.66
N GLY A 85 -16.83 -3.13 10.91
CA GLY A 85 -18.08 -2.87 11.64
C GLY A 85 -18.52 -4.02 12.54
N GLY A 86 -17.81 -5.14 12.52
CA GLY A 86 -18.05 -6.33 13.35
C GLY A 86 -17.01 -6.56 14.44
N GLY A 87 -16.07 -5.62 14.64
CA GLY A 87 -14.85 -5.84 15.40
C GLY A 87 -13.72 -6.41 14.55
N VAL A 88 -12.50 -6.30 15.06
CA VAL A 88 -11.28 -6.79 14.40
C VAL A 88 -11.20 -8.32 14.49
N ARG A 89 -10.98 -9.02 13.36
CA ARG A 89 -10.75 -10.48 13.38
C ARG A 89 -9.45 -10.80 14.12
N ASP A 90 -9.44 -11.90 14.88
CA ASP A 90 -8.29 -12.35 15.66
C ASP A 90 -7.24 -13.01 14.77
N LEU A 91 -6.46 -12.19 14.07
CA LEU A 91 -5.31 -12.61 13.27
C LEU A 91 -4.10 -11.71 13.58
N PRO A 92 -2.87 -12.26 13.58
CA PRO A 92 -1.68 -11.45 13.78
C PRO A 92 -1.48 -10.44 12.64
N PRO A 93 -0.86 -9.28 12.90
CA PRO A 93 -0.48 -8.36 11.83
C PRO A 93 0.50 -9.02 10.86
N VAL A 94 0.46 -8.60 9.61
CA VAL A 94 1.38 -9.08 8.58
C VAL A 94 2.54 -8.12 8.38
N ALA A 95 3.76 -8.64 8.30
CA ALA A 95 4.94 -7.84 8.03
C ALA A 95 4.94 -7.31 6.59
N GLY A 96 5.20 -6.02 6.44
CA GLY A 96 5.46 -5.37 5.15
C GLY A 96 6.92 -5.54 4.69
N ASN A 97 7.22 -5.11 3.47
CA ASN A 97 8.59 -5.07 2.94
C ASN A 97 8.95 -3.69 2.38
N PRO A 98 9.30 -2.69 3.25
CA PRO A 98 9.45 -1.31 2.82
C PRO A 98 10.53 -1.07 1.76
N GLN A 99 11.66 -1.79 1.83
CA GLN A 99 12.75 -1.64 0.87
C GLN A 99 12.32 -2.12 -0.52
N PHE A 100 11.66 -3.28 -0.58
CA PHE A 100 11.13 -3.81 -1.83
C PHE A 100 9.98 -2.94 -2.36
N ALA A 101 9.02 -2.56 -1.50
CA ALA A 101 7.90 -1.70 -1.87
C ALA A 101 8.36 -0.34 -2.41
N ARG A 102 9.39 0.27 -1.82
CA ARG A 102 10.02 1.50 -2.34
C ARG A 102 10.52 1.31 -3.76
N HIS A 103 11.27 0.24 -4.02
CA HIS A 103 11.81 -0.04 -5.36
C HIS A 103 10.68 -0.23 -6.38
N LEU A 104 9.63 -0.98 -6.01
CA LEU A 104 8.45 -1.13 -6.85
C LEU A 104 7.79 0.22 -7.14
N GLY A 105 7.51 1.02 -6.10
CA GLY A 105 6.89 2.34 -6.23
C GLY A 105 7.67 3.27 -7.15
N MET A 106 8.99 3.38 -6.96
CA MET A 106 9.84 4.21 -7.80
C MET A 106 9.86 3.71 -9.27
N SER A 107 9.90 2.39 -9.48
CA SER A 107 9.83 1.82 -10.84
C SER A 107 8.51 2.06 -11.53
N LEU A 108 7.39 1.95 -10.81
CA LEU A 108 6.07 2.18 -11.37
C LEU A 108 5.89 3.65 -11.77
N CYS A 109 6.32 4.59 -10.93
CA CYS A 109 6.30 6.01 -11.27
C CYS A 109 7.24 6.35 -12.43
N ALA A 110 8.43 5.74 -12.49
CA ALA A 110 9.35 5.91 -13.62
C ALA A 110 8.73 5.38 -14.94
N ASP A 111 7.91 4.34 -14.87
CA ASP A 111 7.17 3.78 -16.00
C ASP A 111 5.82 4.49 -16.26
N GLU A 112 5.64 5.71 -15.74
CA GLU A 112 4.47 6.58 -15.96
C GLU A 112 3.14 5.97 -15.47
N PHE A 113 3.19 5.29 -14.31
CA PHE A 113 2.01 5.01 -13.51
C PHE A 113 1.86 6.03 -12.38
N ASP A 114 0.69 6.65 -12.33
CA ASP A 114 0.29 7.53 -11.24
C ASP A 114 -0.11 6.67 -10.04
N MET A 115 0.79 6.60 -9.05
CA MET A 115 0.65 5.77 -7.86
C MET A 115 0.24 6.61 -6.66
N ALA A 116 -0.65 6.08 -5.83
CA ALA A 116 -0.78 6.48 -4.44
C ALA A 116 0.08 5.57 -3.56
N PHE A 117 0.49 6.08 -2.40
CA PHE A 117 1.25 5.33 -1.40
C PHE A 117 0.56 5.41 -0.04
N PHE A 118 0.55 4.30 0.70
CA PHE A 118 -0.06 4.28 2.03
C PHE A 118 0.76 3.49 3.05
N GLN A 119 0.55 3.84 4.31
CA GLN A 119 1.11 3.21 5.51
C GLN A 119 0.02 3.25 6.58
N ASP A 120 0.06 2.34 7.56
CA ASP A 120 -0.76 2.42 8.79
C ASP A 120 -2.28 2.47 8.55
N LYS A 121 -2.71 2.00 7.37
CA LYS A 121 -4.10 1.63 7.12
C LYS A 121 -4.22 0.13 7.37
N PRO A 122 -5.20 -0.32 8.16
CA PRO A 122 -5.45 -1.74 8.31
C PRO A 122 -6.02 -2.32 7.00
N LEU A 123 -5.87 -3.63 6.79
CA LEU A 123 -6.34 -4.33 5.59
C LEU A 123 -7.64 -5.08 5.92
N ASP A 124 -8.59 -5.05 5.00
CA ASP A 124 -9.91 -5.69 5.15
C ASP A 124 -9.90 -7.15 4.67
N HIS A 125 -11.09 -7.75 4.56
CA HIS A 125 -11.30 -9.10 4.09
C HIS A 125 -10.79 -9.34 2.66
N GLY A 126 -10.69 -8.30 1.82
CA GLY A 126 -10.13 -8.42 0.49
C GLY A 126 -8.69 -8.95 0.50
N PHE A 127 -7.99 -8.74 1.61
CA PHE A 127 -6.68 -9.32 1.91
C PHE A 127 -6.78 -10.52 2.87
N PHE A 128 -7.32 -10.33 4.08
CA PHE A 128 -7.21 -11.32 5.16
C PHE A 128 -8.13 -12.54 4.99
N SER A 129 -9.16 -12.49 4.14
CA SER A 129 -10.06 -13.64 3.94
C SER A 129 -9.35 -14.82 3.25
N PRO A 130 -8.81 -14.68 2.03
CA PRO A 130 -8.07 -15.77 1.40
C PRO A 130 -6.68 -15.97 2.03
N MET A 131 -6.03 -14.92 2.55
CA MET A 131 -4.72 -15.07 3.17
C MET A 131 -4.75 -15.99 4.40
N SER A 132 -5.74 -15.87 5.29
CA SER A 132 -5.85 -16.77 6.45
C SER A 132 -6.12 -18.22 6.05
N ALA A 133 -6.77 -18.46 4.91
CA ALA A 133 -7.01 -19.81 4.41
C ALA A 133 -5.78 -20.42 3.70
N LEU A 134 -4.96 -19.60 3.05
CA LEU A 134 -3.86 -20.03 2.19
C LEU A 134 -2.50 -20.15 2.88
N LEU A 135 -2.22 -19.28 3.84
CA LEU A 135 -0.94 -19.26 4.55
C LEU A 135 -1.13 -19.72 5.99
N ASP A 136 -0.23 -20.59 6.43
CA ASP A 136 -0.13 -20.95 7.83
C ASP A 136 0.23 -19.69 8.63
N HIS A 137 -0.38 -19.50 9.80
CA HIS A 137 -0.15 -18.35 10.67
C HIS A 137 -0.40 -18.76 12.12
N ASP A 138 0.32 -18.14 13.03
CA ASP A 138 0.22 -18.36 14.47
C ASP A 138 0.59 -17.09 15.23
N GLU A 139 0.78 -17.18 16.55
CA GLU A 139 1.19 -16.05 17.41
C GLU A 139 2.52 -15.41 16.97
N THR A 140 3.36 -16.10 16.19
CA THR A 140 4.62 -15.59 15.66
C THR A 140 4.48 -14.86 14.33
N GLY A 141 3.28 -14.86 13.74
CA GLY A 141 2.94 -14.11 12.53
C GLY A 141 2.77 -14.99 11.30
N TRP A 142 3.31 -14.51 10.17
CA TRP A 142 3.11 -15.11 8.84
C TRP A 142 4.46 -15.54 8.23
N PRO A 143 4.49 -16.56 7.36
CA PRO A 143 5.74 -17.14 6.84
C PRO A 143 6.42 -16.30 5.75
N THR A 144 5.88 -15.14 5.40
CA THR A 144 6.33 -14.26 4.32
C THR A 144 6.03 -12.80 4.68
N THR A 145 6.73 -11.88 4.03
CA THR A 145 6.34 -10.46 4.01
C THR A 145 5.36 -10.18 2.87
N VAL A 146 4.68 -9.02 2.90
CA VAL A 146 3.78 -8.58 1.82
C VAL A 146 4.07 -7.16 1.36
N VAL A 147 3.69 -6.87 0.12
CA VAL A 147 3.53 -5.52 -0.40
C VAL A 147 2.11 -5.41 -0.95
N PRO A 148 1.16 -4.84 -0.20
CA PRO A 148 -0.22 -4.75 -0.65
C PRO A 148 -0.37 -3.69 -1.74
N LEU A 149 -1.10 -4.03 -2.80
CA LEU A 149 -1.48 -3.15 -3.89
C LEU A 149 -3.00 -3.09 -3.94
N GLN A 150 -3.56 -2.06 -3.32
CA GLN A 150 -4.99 -1.79 -3.37
C GLN A 150 -5.35 -1.20 -4.75
N VAL A 151 -6.43 -1.69 -5.35
CA VAL A 151 -6.95 -1.23 -6.64
C VAL A 151 -8.35 -0.65 -6.45
N GLY A 152 -8.55 0.60 -6.85
CA GLY A 152 -9.86 1.26 -6.80
C GLY A 152 -10.78 0.77 -7.92
N VAL A 153 -11.51 -0.31 -7.66
CA VAL A 153 -12.43 -0.95 -8.64
C VAL A 153 -13.92 -0.70 -8.36
N LEU A 154 -14.25 0.04 -7.28
CA LEU A 154 -15.65 0.25 -6.85
C LEU A 154 -16.26 1.58 -7.28
N GLN A 155 -15.46 2.66 -7.38
CA GLN A 155 -15.93 4.00 -7.74
C GLN A 155 -15.51 4.37 -9.17
N PHE A 156 -16.46 4.36 -10.10
CA PHE A 156 -16.18 4.71 -11.50
C PHE A 156 -15.91 6.22 -11.70
N PRO A 157 -14.98 6.59 -12.61
CA PRO A 157 -14.23 5.73 -13.53
C PRO A 157 -13.06 4.98 -12.85
N ILE A 158 -12.94 3.68 -13.15
CA ILE A 158 -11.88 2.79 -12.64
C ILE A 158 -10.86 2.47 -13.74
N PRO A 159 -9.66 1.94 -13.42
CA PRO A 159 -8.71 1.48 -14.43
C PRO A 159 -9.31 0.48 -15.41
N THR A 160 -8.95 0.57 -16.69
CA THR A 160 -9.34 -0.43 -17.70
C THR A 160 -8.60 -1.75 -17.49
N ALA A 161 -9.17 -2.86 -18.00
CA ALA A 161 -8.49 -4.15 -18.06
C ALA A 161 -7.09 -4.05 -18.70
N ARG A 162 -6.97 -3.24 -19.76
CA ARG A 162 -5.69 -2.91 -20.40
C ARG A 162 -4.69 -2.24 -19.46
N ARG A 163 -5.13 -1.25 -18.67
CA ARG A 163 -4.26 -0.52 -17.74
C ARG A 163 -3.77 -1.45 -16.62
N CYS A 164 -4.64 -2.32 -16.10
CA CYS A 164 -4.29 -3.36 -15.14
C CYS A 164 -3.24 -4.34 -15.71
N TYR A 165 -3.43 -4.84 -16.93
CA TYR A 165 -2.45 -5.72 -17.58
C TYR A 165 -1.08 -5.03 -17.80
N LYS A 166 -1.07 -3.76 -18.23
CA LYS A 166 0.15 -2.96 -18.38
C LYS A 166 0.84 -2.70 -17.03
N LEU A 167 0.08 -2.52 -15.95
CA LEU A 167 0.63 -2.38 -14.59
C LEU A 167 1.36 -3.65 -14.18
N GLY A 168 0.78 -4.83 -14.46
CA GLY A 168 1.45 -6.11 -14.28
C GLY A 168 2.79 -6.18 -15.02
N GLN A 169 2.82 -5.76 -16.28
CA GLN A 169 4.06 -5.73 -17.07
C GLN A 169 5.13 -4.78 -16.49
N ALA A 170 4.71 -3.65 -15.90
CA ALA A 170 5.60 -2.74 -15.19
C ALA A 170 6.10 -3.34 -13.87
N LEU A 171 5.21 -3.98 -13.10
CA LEU A 171 5.59 -4.76 -11.91
C LEU A 171 6.62 -5.84 -12.24
N ARG A 172 6.49 -6.53 -13.37
CA ARG A 172 7.50 -7.50 -13.83
C ARG A 172 8.90 -6.88 -13.90
N ARG A 173 9.03 -5.73 -14.56
CA ARG A 173 10.31 -5.03 -14.69
C ARG A 173 10.83 -4.53 -13.34
N ALA A 174 9.92 -4.04 -12.50
CA ALA A 174 10.25 -3.60 -11.16
C ALA A 174 10.82 -4.75 -10.31
N ILE A 175 10.14 -5.90 -10.28
CA ILE A 175 10.57 -7.11 -9.56
C ILE A 175 11.92 -7.60 -10.09
N ASP A 176 12.02 -7.86 -11.40
CA ASP A 176 13.24 -8.41 -12.01
C ASP A 176 14.48 -7.50 -11.82
N SER A 177 14.27 -6.18 -11.66
CA SER A 177 15.35 -5.22 -11.46
C SER A 177 15.79 -5.02 -10.01
N TYR A 178 15.06 -5.58 -9.03
CA TYR A 178 15.41 -5.49 -7.62
C TYR A 178 16.74 -6.24 -7.34
N PRO A 179 17.70 -5.61 -6.64
CA PRO A 179 19.06 -6.14 -6.55
C PRO A 179 19.19 -7.39 -5.66
N ASP A 180 18.45 -7.47 -4.56
CA ASP A 180 18.61 -8.57 -3.59
C ASP A 180 17.96 -9.85 -4.12
N ASP A 181 18.39 -11.01 -3.61
CA ASP A 181 17.87 -12.32 -4.00
C ASP A 181 16.60 -12.65 -3.19
N LEU A 182 15.44 -12.24 -3.72
CA LEU A 182 14.13 -12.53 -3.15
C LEU A 182 13.31 -13.44 -4.07
N ARG A 183 12.61 -14.41 -3.49
CA ARG A 183 11.58 -15.22 -4.15
C ARG A 183 10.25 -14.49 -4.03
N VAL A 184 9.75 -14.01 -5.16
CA VAL A 184 8.56 -13.16 -5.22
C VAL A 184 7.40 -13.92 -5.83
N VAL A 185 6.22 -13.83 -5.20
CA VAL A 185 4.94 -14.24 -5.79
C VAL A 185 4.08 -13.00 -6.01
N VAL A 186 3.36 -12.94 -7.13
CA VAL A 186 2.29 -11.94 -7.31
C VAL A 186 0.95 -12.64 -7.11
N MET A 187 0.21 -12.25 -6.07
CA MET A 187 -1.12 -12.76 -5.80
C MET A 187 -2.14 -11.70 -6.19
N ALA A 188 -3.19 -12.06 -6.91
CA ALA A 188 -4.33 -11.18 -7.17
C ALA A 188 -5.63 -11.81 -6.69
N THR A 189 -6.45 -10.99 -6.04
CA THR A 189 -7.69 -11.46 -5.45
C THR A 189 -8.94 -10.93 -6.15
N GLY A 190 -10.11 -11.34 -5.65
CA GLY A 190 -11.42 -10.95 -6.17
C GLY A 190 -11.96 -11.94 -7.19
N GLY A 191 -13.17 -11.66 -7.68
CA GLY A 191 -13.90 -12.49 -8.62
C GLY A 191 -14.47 -13.77 -8.00
N LEU A 192 -14.96 -14.71 -8.82
CA LEU A 192 -15.24 -14.58 -10.25
C LEU A 192 -16.64 -13.97 -10.44
N SER A 193 -17.55 -14.63 -11.15
CA SER A 193 -18.88 -14.08 -11.35
C SER A 193 -19.64 -13.91 -10.02
N HIS A 194 -20.09 -12.69 -9.77
CA HIS A 194 -21.00 -12.33 -8.69
C HIS A 194 -21.58 -10.93 -8.89
N GLN A 195 -22.75 -10.70 -8.32
CA GLN A 195 -23.31 -9.38 -8.11
C GLN A 195 -24.00 -9.32 -6.75
N VAL A 196 -23.70 -8.28 -5.96
CA VAL A 196 -24.14 -8.18 -4.56
C VAL A 196 -25.03 -6.97 -4.27
N HIS A 197 -25.37 -6.18 -5.28
CA HIS A 197 -26.30 -5.06 -5.16
C HIS A 197 -27.43 -5.09 -6.20
N GLY A 198 -28.54 -4.42 -5.86
CA GLY A 198 -29.70 -4.23 -6.72
C GLY A 198 -30.50 -5.50 -6.99
N GLU A 199 -31.51 -5.41 -7.86
CA GLU A 199 -32.42 -6.52 -8.21
C GLU A 199 -31.73 -7.67 -8.96
N ARG A 200 -30.50 -7.46 -9.45
CA ARG A 200 -29.65 -8.48 -10.09
C ARG A 200 -28.68 -9.16 -9.10
N ALA A 201 -28.77 -8.84 -7.81
CA ALA A 201 -27.98 -9.54 -6.79
C ALA A 201 -28.23 -11.06 -6.82
N GLY A 202 -27.16 -11.84 -6.71
CA GLY A 202 -27.19 -13.31 -6.86
C GLY A 202 -26.97 -13.81 -8.29
N PHE A 203 -26.61 -12.91 -9.21
CA PHE A 203 -26.18 -13.30 -10.55
C PHE A 203 -24.82 -14.04 -10.52
N ASN A 204 -24.75 -15.17 -11.23
CA ASN A 204 -23.52 -15.90 -11.53
C ASN A 204 -23.53 -16.40 -12.98
N ASN A 205 -22.36 -16.70 -13.52
CA ASN A 205 -22.18 -17.24 -14.86
C ASN A 205 -20.99 -18.22 -14.90
N VAL A 206 -21.24 -19.45 -14.44
CA VAL A 206 -20.22 -20.51 -14.35
C VAL A 206 -19.51 -20.79 -15.69
N PRO A 207 -20.20 -20.85 -16.86
CA PRO A 207 -19.51 -21.00 -18.14
C PRO A 207 -18.51 -19.89 -18.43
N TRP A 208 -18.86 -18.63 -18.13
CA TRP A 208 -17.95 -17.50 -18.26
C TRP A 208 -16.76 -17.62 -17.31
N ASP A 209 -16.97 -18.03 -16.07
CA ASP A 209 -15.89 -18.17 -15.08
C ASP A 209 -14.82 -19.15 -15.55
N HIS A 210 -15.23 -20.30 -16.09
CA HIS A 210 -14.29 -21.26 -16.70
C HIS A 210 -13.61 -20.70 -17.95
N GLN A 211 -14.34 -20.00 -18.82
CA GLN A 211 -13.76 -19.35 -19.99
C GLN A 211 -12.74 -18.27 -19.59
N PHE A 212 -13.01 -17.49 -18.55
CA PHE A 212 -12.12 -16.47 -18.02
C PHE A 212 -10.84 -17.08 -17.45
N MET A 213 -10.94 -18.14 -16.64
CA MET A 213 -9.76 -18.84 -16.09
C MET A 213 -8.87 -19.46 -17.19
N GLU A 214 -9.48 -19.98 -18.25
CA GLU A 214 -8.76 -20.49 -19.41
C GLU A 214 -8.09 -19.34 -20.19
N ALA A 215 -8.84 -18.28 -20.48
CA ALA A 215 -8.35 -17.12 -21.22
C ALA A 215 -7.25 -16.37 -20.45
N ILE A 216 -7.36 -16.18 -19.13
CA ILE A 216 -6.31 -15.49 -18.38
C ILE A 216 -5.00 -16.31 -18.37
N THR A 217 -5.09 -17.63 -18.43
CA THR A 217 -3.91 -18.50 -18.51
C THR A 217 -3.24 -18.37 -19.88
N HIS A 218 -4.02 -18.50 -20.95
CA HIS A 218 -3.49 -18.72 -22.31
C HIS A 218 -3.59 -17.52 -23.27
N ASP A 219 -4.58 -16.65 -23.09
CA ASP A 219 -4.86 -15.48 -23.94
C ASP A 219 -5.29 -14.23 -23.12
N PRO A 220 -4.44 -13.75 -22.20
CA PRO A 220 -4.78 -12.58 -21.37
C PRO A 220 -4.91 -11.28 -22.17
N GLU A 221 -4.40 -11.26 -23.40
CA GLU A 221 -4.47 -10.10 -24.29
C GLU A 221 -5.91 -9.85 -24.77
N ALA A 222 -6.68 -10.90 -25.02
CA ALA A 222 -8.11 -10.79 -25.33
C ALA A 222 -8.90 -10.20 -24.16
N LEU A 223 -8.65 -10.68 -22.93
CA LEU A 223 -9.29 -10.14 -21.73
C LEU A 223 -8.93 -8.68 -21.49
N ALA A 224 -7.68 -8.29 -21.78
CA ALA A 224 -7.22 -6.91 -21.66
C ALA A 224 -7.87 -5.93 -22.67
N GLN A 225 -8.67 -6.42 -23.63
CA GLN A 225 -9.45 -5.59 -24.56
C GLN A 225 -10.91 -5.40 -24.13
N MET A 226 -11.40 -6.19 -23.17
CA MET A 226 -12.78 -6.10 -22.73
C MET A 226 -13.05 -4.80 -21.97
N THR A 227 -14.23 -4.24 -22.20
CA THR A 227 -14.77 -3.10 -21.45
C THR A 227 -15.32 -3.54 -20.09
N HIS A 228 -15.45 -2.60 -19.16
CA HIS A 228 -16.10 -2.86 -17.86
C HIS A 228 -17.54 -3.36 -18.03
N ALA A 229 -18.27 -2.83 -19.01
CA ALA A 229 -19.64 -3.24 -19.29
C ALA A 229 -19.73 -4.69 -19.81
N GLU A 230 -18.82 -5.11 -20.68
CA GLU A 230 -18.76 -6.50 -21.17
C GLU A 230 -18.41 -7.47 -20.04
N LEU A 231 -17.42 -7.11 -19.21
CA LEU A 231 -17.07 -7.90 -18.02
C LEU A 231 -18.25 -7.98 -17.05
N ALA A 232 -18.95 -6.88 -16.77
CA ALA A 232 -20.10 -6.86 -15.88
C ALA A 232 -21.33 -7.61 -16.42
N ALA A 233 -21.52 -7.60 -17.74
CA ALA A 233 -22.57 -8.37 -18.41
C ALA A 233 -22.32 -9.87 -18.22
N GLN A 234 -21.09 -10.32 -18.41
CA GLN A 234 -20.71 -11.73 -18.29
C GLN A 234 -20.58 -12.19 -16.83
N GLY A 235 -19.97 -11.38 -15.96
CA GLY A 235 -19.57 -11.75 -14.60
C GLY A 235 -20.38 -11.11 -13.47
N GLY A 236 -21.31 -10.20 -13.73
CA GLY A 236 -21.90 -9.37 -12.66
C GLY A 236 -21.05 -8.13 -12.37
N LEU A 237 -21.65 -7.08 -11.79
CA LEU A 237 -20.96 -5.78 -11.67
C LEU A 237 -19.72 -5.87 -10.78
N GLU A 238 -19.84 -6.44 -9.58
CA GLU A 238 -18.68 -6.66 -8.70
C GLU A 238 -17.75 -7.74 -9.26
N GLY A 239 -18.28 -8.75 -9.96
CA GLY A 239 -17.48 -9.73 -10.70
C GLY A 239 -16.56 -9.12 -11.77
N ALA A 240 -16.78 -7.87 -12.20
CA ALA A 240 -15.86 -7.16 -13.10
C ALA A 240 -14.51 -6.80 -12.44
N GLU A 241 -14.37 -6.95 -11.13
CA GLU A 241 -13.10 -6.75 -10.41
C GLU A 241 -11.98 -7.72 -10.83
N VAL A 242 -12.31 -8.78 -11.59
CA VAL A 242 -11.34 -9.72 -12.19
C VAL A 242 -10.29 -9.05 -13.08
N ILE A 243 -10.46 -7.78 -13.45
CA ILE A 243 -9.40 -6.96 -14.04
C ILE A 243 -8.13 -6.92 -13.16
N MET A 244 -8.24 -7.11 -11.84
CA MET A 244 -7.09 -7.21 -10.93
C MET A 244 -6.27 -8.46 -11.19
N TRP A 245 -6.90 -9.58 -11.60
CA TRP A 245 -6.17 -10.80 -11.96
C TRP A 245 -5.25 -10.56 -13.16
N LEU A 246 -5.58 -9.61 -14.04
CA LEU A 246 -4.70 -9.21 -15.15
C LEU A 246 -3.43 -8.49 -14.68
N ILE A 247 -3.41 -7.87 -13.49
CA ILE A 247 -2.17 -7.33 -12.90
C ILE A 247 -1.22 -8.47 -12.58
N MET A 248 -1.70 -9.52 -11.90
CA MET A 248 -0.90 -10.73 -11.66
C MET A 248 -0.45 -11.36 -12.97
N ARG A 249 -1.38 -11.57 -13.91
CA ARG A 249 -1.06 -12.24 -15.16
C ARG A 249 -0.07 -11.47 -16.04
N GLY A 250 -0.16 -10.13 -16.05
CA GLY A 250 0.77 -9.26 -16.75
C GLY A 250 2.17 -9.23 -16.15
N ALA A 251 2.31 -9.60 -14.87
CA ALA A 251 3.61 -9.71 -14.23
C ALA A 251 4.38 -10.98 -14.64
N LEU A 252 3.68 -12.00 -15.13
CA LEU A 252 4.26 -13.28 -15.56
C LEU A 252 4.80 -13.22 -16.99
N ALA A 253 5.56 -14.24 -17.38
CA ALA A 253 5.97 -14.45 -18.77
C ALA A 253 4.77 -14.58 -19.73
N GLY A 254 5.04 -14.39 -21.02
CA GLY A 254 4.02 -14.60 -22.07
C GLY A 254 3.42 -16.00 -22.02
N SER A 255 4.26 -17.02 -21.80
CA SER A 255 3.83 -18.40 -21.52
C SER A 255 4.00 -18.72 -20.04
N VAL A 256 3.05 -19.44 -19.45
CA VAL A 256 3.05 -19.86 -18.05
C VAL A 256 2.84 -21.37 -17.98
N LYS A 257 3.25 -21.99 -16.87
CA LYS A 257 2.89 -23.38 -16.59
C LYS A 257 1.70 -23.40 -15.63
N PRO A 258 0.51 -23.85 -16.04
CA PRO A 258 -0.61 -24.01 -15.13
C PRO A 258 -0.31 -25.17 -14.16
N VAL A 259 -0.35 -24.88 -12.86
CA VAL A 259 -0.12 -25.87 -11.78
C VAL A 259 -1.43 -26.35 -11.20
N HIS A 260 -2.39 -25.44 -11.02
CA HIS A 260 -3.68 -25.71 -10.40
C HIS A 260 -4.74 -24.75 -10.96
N SER A 261 -5.95 -25.25 -11.15
CA SER A 261 -7.16 -24.46 -11.43
C SER A 261 -8.33 -25.11 -10.73
N GLY A 262 -8.97 -24.41 -9.79
CA GLY A 262 -10.10 -24.89 -9.00
C GLY A 262 -11.25 -23.89 -9.02
N TYR A 263 -12.47 -24.40 -8.91
CA TYR A 263 -13.69 -23.60 -8.90
C TYR A 263 -14.77 -24.24 -8.04
N TYR A 264 -15.48 -23.42 -7.26
CA TYR A 264 -16.68 -23.83 -6.55
C TYR A 264 -17.63 -22.65 -6.31
N LEU A 265 -18.93 -22.87 -6.45
CA LEU A 265 -19.96 -21.85 -6.22
C LEU A 265 -20.88 -22.31 -5.07
N PRO A 266 -20.55 -21.99 -3.80
CA PRO A 266 -21.38 -22.38 -2.65
C PRO A 266 -22.61 -21.48 -2.47
N SER A 267 -22.50 -20.21 -2.85
CA SER A 267 -23.49 -19.16 -2.54
C SER A 267 -23.42 -18.04 -3.59
N MET A 268 -23.15 -16.80 -3.19
CA MET A 268 -23.24 -15.61 -4.06
C MET A 268 -22.09 -15.44 -5.06
N THR A 269 -20.91 -16.03 -4.79
CA THR A 269 -19.69 -15.77 -5.56
C THR A 269 -19.06 -17.05 -6.06
N GLY A 270 -18.70 -17.08 -7.35
CA GLY A 270 -17.89 -18.15 -7.91
C GLY A 270 -16.48 -18.10 -7.33
N ILE A 271 -16.14 -19.01 -6.42
CA ILE A 271 -14.84 -19.07 -5.76
C ILE A 271 -13.86 -19.78 -6.67
N GLY A 272 -12.98 -19.00 -7.30
CA GLY A 272 -11.89 -19.49 -8.16
C GLY A 272 -10.54 -19.53 -7.44
N THR A 273 -9.71 -20.52 -7.79
CA THR A 273 -8.30 -20.59 -7.41
C THR A 273 -7.46 -20.96 -8.63
N LEU A 274 -6.35 -20.27 -8.87
CA LEU A 274 -5.47 -20.48 -10.01
C LEU A 274 -4.01 -20.33 -9.58
N VAL A 275 -3.14 -21.25 -9.98
CA VAL A 275 -1.70 -21.17 -9.75
C VAL A 275 -0.97 -21.30 -11.07
N LEU A 276 -0.15 -20.29 -11.38
CA LEU A 276 0.63 -20.20 -12.61
C LEU A 276 2.12 -20.08 -12.26
N GLU A 277 2.93 -21.05 -12.67
CA GLU A 277 4.37 -20.95 -12.57
C GLU A 277 4.94 -20.07 -13.68
N ASN A 278 5.82 -19.14 -13.29
CA ASN A 278 6.48 -18.26 -14.23
C ASN A 278 7.55 -19.05 -15.01
N THR A 279 7.48 -19.03 -16.35
CA THR A 279 8.45 -19.75 -17.20
C THR A 279 9.52 -18.84 -17.79
N ALA A 280 9.53 -17.55 -17.40
CA ALA A 280 10.55 -16.60 -17.85
C ALA A 280 11.95 -17.14 -17.53
N LYS A 281 12.79 -17.22 -18.56
CA LYS A 281 14.21 -17.43 -18.38
C LYS A 281 14.91 -16.08 -18.32
N PRO A 282 15.85 -15.85 -17.39
CA PRO A 282 16.68 -14.66 -17.40
C PRO A 282 17.38 -14.56 -18.76
N LEU A 283 17.17 -13.44 -19.46
CA LEU A 283 17.93 -13.17 -20.67
C LEU A 283 19.25 -12.47 -20.29
N PRO A 284 20.38 -12.88 -20.87
CA PRO A 284 21.63 -12.15 -20.73
C PRO A 284 21.44 -10.70 -21.19
N GLY A 285 22.01 -9.74 -20.45
CA GLY A 285 22.05 -8.34 -20.88
C GLY A 285 21.85 -7.34 -19.74
N ALA A 286 21.79 -6.07 -20.12
CA ALA A 286 21.71 -4.95 -19.19
C ALA A 286 20.28 -4.47 -18.90
N ALA A 287 19.23 -5.26 -19.19
CA ALA A 287 17.84 -4.81 -19.03
C ALA A 287 17.54 -4.37 -17.59
N ASN A 288 17.90 -5.20 -16.60
CA ASN A 288 17.69 -4.90 -15.18
C ASN A 288 18.53 -3.68 -14.73
N ALA A 289 19.76 -3.54 -15.26
CA ALA A 289 20.61 -2.39 -14.98
C ALA A 289 20.04 -1.10 -15.60
N ARG A 290 19.51 -1.15 -16.83
CA ARG A 290 18.82 -0.02 -17.46
C ARG A 290 17.57 0.37 -16.69
N GLN A 291 16.79 -0.60 -16.21
CA GLN A 291 15.62 -0.29 -15.38
C GLN A 291 16.03 0.39 -14.07
N ARG A 292 17.08 -0.09 -13.39
CA ARG A 292 17.62 0.60 -12.19
C ARG A 292 18.11 2.02 -12.49
N ALA A 293 18.77 2.23 -13.63
CA ALA A 293 19.17 3.57 -14.06
C ALA A 293 17.95 4.47 -14.34
N HIS A 294 16.92 3.94 -15.01
CA HIS A 294 15.65 4.63 -15.28
C HIS A 294 14.95 5.04 -13.98
N ILE A 295 14.88 4.13 -13.01
CA ILE A 295 14.35 4.38 -11.65
C ILE A 295 15.08 5.54 -10.97
N ALA A 296 16.41 5.60 -11.08
CA ALA A 296 17.23 6.60 -10.41
C ALA A 296 17.24 7.97 -11.12
N GLN A 297 16.92 8.02 -12.41
CA GLN A 297 17.18 9.16 -13.29
C GLN A 297 16.65 10.49 -12.78
N GLN A 298 15.45 10.52 -12.19
CA GLN A 298 14.80 11.78 -11.77
C GLN A 298 15.48 12.45 -10.56
N LEU A 299 16.15 11.67 -9.71
CA LEU A 299 16.85 12.18 -8.52
C LEU A 299 18.38 12.08 -8.66
N ASP A 300 18.88 11.71 -9.85
CA ASP A 300 20.31 11.67 -10.10
C ASP A 300 20.93 13.07 -9.93
N GLY A 301 22.04 13.14 -9.20
CA GLY A 301 22.68 14.40 -8.82
C GLY A 301 22.02 15.19 -7.66
N ALA A 302 20.81 14.83 -7.20
CA ALA A 302 20.13 15.56 -6.13
C ALA A 302 20.92 15.54 -4.80
N GLY A 303 21.70 14.50 -4.55
CA GLY A 303 22.56 14.37 -3.37
C GLY A 303 23.74 15.35 -3.32
N ALA A 304 24.06 16.05 -4.41
CA ALA A 304 25.09 17.08 -4.43
C ALA A 304 24.60 18.44 -3.87
N LEU A 305 23.29 18.59 -3.65
CA LEU A 305 22.72 19.81 -3.08
C LEU A 305 22.99 19.86 -1.57
N GLU A 306 23.88 20.76 -1.15
CA GLU A 306 24.17 20.97 0.26
C GLU A 306 22.91 21.39 1.05
N GLY A 307 22.77 20.86 2.27
CA GLY A 307 21.64 21.19 3.16
C GLY A 307 20.26 20.76 2.64
N THR A 308 20.19 19.84 1.68
CA THR A 308 18.94 19.39 1.05
C THR A 308 18.67 17.92 1.35
N TYR A 309 17.44 17.63 1.75
CA TYR A 309 17.01 16.28 2.17
C TYR A 309 15.72 15.91 1.45
N PRO A 310 15.79 15.24 0.27
CA PRO A 310 14.60 14.81 -0.45
C PRO A 310 13.72 13.91 0.41
N PHE A 311 12.43 14.23 0.51
CA PHE A 311 11.46 13.39 1.21
C PHE A 311 11.01 12.24 0.31
N ASP A 312 11.86 11.23 0.21
CA ASP A 312 11.58 10.01 -0.55
C ASP A 312 10.77 8.99 0.28
N LEU A 313 10.39 7.86 -0.33
CA LEU A 313 9.63 6.81 0.36
C LEU A 313 10.40 6.21 1.56
N ALA A 314 11.73 6.20 1.53
CA ALA A 314 12.52 5.67 2.63
C ALA A 314 12.47 6.61 3.84
N ALA A 315 12.63 7.92 3.62
CA ALA A 315 12.45 8.94 4.64
C ALA A 315 11.01 8.94 5.18
N SER A 316 10.02 8.79 4.30
CA SER A 316 8.61 8.70 4.67
C SER A 316 8.30 7.54 5.61
N VAL A 317 8.87 6.35 5.35
CA VAL A 317 8.72 5.18 6.22
C VAL A 317 9.48 5.36 7.53
N LYS A 318 10.77 5.75 7.46
CA LYS A 318 11.64 5.93 8.64
C LYS A 318 11.00 6.86 9.67
N ALA A 319 10.49 8.00 9.21
CA ALA A 319 9.96 9.05 10.08
C ALA A 319 8.42 9.03 10.16
N TYR A 320 7.75 7.95 9.74
CA TYR A 320 6.29 7.91 9.66
C TYR A 320 5.62 8.25 11.00
N ARG A 321 6.05 7.58 12.08
CA ARG A 321 5.50 7.77 13.43
C ARG A 321 5.57 9.23 13.88
N LEU A 322 6.73 9.86 13.75
CA LEU A 322 6.91 11.26 14.13
C LEU A 322 6.14 12.22 13.21
N ASN A 323 6.12 11.99 11.90
CA ASN A 323 5.31 12.79 10.99
C ASN A 323 3.79 12.65 11.29
N LYS A 324 3.31 11.45 11.63
CA LYS A 324 1.92 11.19 12.04
C LYS A 324 1.58 11.93 13.33
N TYR A 325 2.47 11.86 14.33
CA TYR A 325 2.33 12.60 15.58
C TYR A 325 2.20 14.12 15.32
N LEU A 326 3.12 14.71 14.56
CA LEU A 326 3.09 16.13 14.24
C LEU A 326 1.92 16.52 13.31
N HIS A 327 1.46 15.62 12.45
CA HIS A 327 0.26 15.84 11.64
C HIS A 327 -0.98 16.00 12.51
N ALA A 328 -1.08 15.28 13.64
CA ALA A 328 -2.23 15.36 14.55
C ALA A 328 -2.45 16.78 15.13
N MET A 329 -1.47 17.68 15.00
CA MET A 329 -1.60 19.11 15.34
C MET A 329 -2.71 19.82 14.56
N ILE A 330 -3.25 19.26 13.48
CA ILE A 330 -4.46 19.81 12.83
C ILE A 330 -5.70 19.69 13.74
N GLY A 331 -5.73 18.73 14.66
CA GLY A 331 -6.80 18.52 15.63
C GLY A 331 -6.63 19.36 16.90
N GLU A 332 -7.67 20.08 17.31
CA GLU A 332 -7.62 20.96 18.49
C GLU A 332 -7.31 20.21 19.79
N ALA A 333 -7.96 19.06 20.02
CA ALA A 333 -7.74 18.26 21.22
C ALA A 333 -6.28 17.83 21.37
N HIS A 334 -5.64 17.43 20.26
CA HIS A 334 -4.22 17.04 20.28
C HIS A 334 -3.31 18.24 20.57
N ARG A 335 -3.56 19.40 19.94
CA ARG A 335 -2.79 20.63 20.24
C ARG A 335 -2.86 21.02 21.71
N ARG A 336 -4.06 20.98 22.29
CA ARG A 336 -4.28 21.30 23.71
C ARG A 336 -3.54 20.32 24.61
N ALA A 337 -3.71 19.02 24.38
CA ALA A 337 -3.01 17.99 25.15
C ALA A 337 -1.49 18.15 25.06
N PHE A 338 -0.95 18.46 23.87
CA PHE A 338 0.48 18.70 23.67
C PHE A 338 0.99 19.93 24.43
N LEU A 339 0.22 21.03 24.47
CA LEU A 339 0.59 22.24 25.20
C LEU A 339 0.48 22.07 26.73
N GLU A 340 -0.46 21.25 27.18
CA GLU A 340 -0.70 20.96 28.62
C GLU A 340 0.33 19.96 29.18
N ASP A 341 0.53 18.83 28.52
CA ASP A 341 1.48 17.76 28.93
C ASP A 341 2.05 17.02 27.70
N PRO A 342 3.15 17.54 27.11
CA PRO A 342 3.73 16.92 25.91
C PRO A 342 4.24 15.50 26.16
N GLU A 343 4.77 15.18 27.34
CA GLU A 343 5.34 13.86 27.64
C GLU A 343 4.28 12.77 27.63
N ALA A 344 3.08 13.05 28.18
CA ALA A 344 1.96 12.12 28.08
C ALA A 344 1.54 11.87 26.62
N THR A 345 1.56 12.90 25.77
CA THR A 345 1.24 12.73 24.34
C THR A 345 2.32 11.96 23.58
N PHE A 346 3.60 12.12 23.95
CA PHE A 346 4.70 11.36 23.39
C PHE A 346 4.59 9.87 23.71
N GLU A 347 4.27 9.56 24.96
CA GLU A 347 4.06 8.19 25.43
C GLU A 347 2.87 7.55 24.73
N ALA A 348 1.73 8.24 24.68
CA ALA A 348 0.53 7.75 24.00
C ALA A 348 0.75 7.51 22.49
N ALA A 349 1.64 8.28 21.85
CA ALA A 349 2.00 8.10 20.45
C ALA A 349 3.13 7.07 20.22
N GLY A 350 3.69 6.49 21.29
CA GLY A 350 4.77 5.53 21.21
C GLY A 350 6.06 6.10 20.62
N LEU A 351 6.33 7.40 20.78
CA LEU A 351 7.55 8.00 20.28
C LEU A 351 8.77 7.40 20.99
N SER A 352 9.84 7.16 20.24
CA SER A 352 11.16 6.81 20.80
C SER A 352 11.78 8.00 21.52
N GLU A 353 12.74 7.77 22.43
CA GLU A 353 13.37 8.88 23.17
C GLU A 353 14.09 9.87 22.26
N GLU A 354 14.68 9.43 21.15
CA GLU A 354 15.27 10.33 20.15
C GLU A 354 14.21 11.27 19.55
N GLU A 355 13.06 10.72 19.14
CA GLU A 355 11.95 11.51 18.59
C GLU A 355 11.39 12.49 19.63
N ARG A 356 11.26 12.05 20.89
CA ARG A 356 10.82 12.90 22.01
C ARG A 356 11.80 14.06 22.22
N ASP A 357 13.10 13.77 22.28
CA ASP A 357 14.13 14.77 22.49
C ASP A 357 14.16 15.82 21.36
N LEU A 358 14.05 15.39 20.10
CA LEU A 358 13.99 16.29 18.95
C LEU A 358 12.81 17.28 19.04
N VAL A 359 11.63 16.81 19.43
CA VAL A 359 10.45 17.68 19.61
C VAL A 359 10.59 18.55 20.86
N ARG A 360 11.06 17.98 21.97
CA ARG A 360 11.26 18.65 23.27
C ARG A 360 12.23 19.82 23.17
N ARG A 361 13.35 19.64 22.47
CA ARG A 361 14.35 20.70 22.25
C ARG A 361 13.99 21.64 21.10
N ARG A 362 12.92 21.35 20.35
CA ARG A 362 12.55 22.07 19.11
C ARG A 362 13.76 22.13 18.17
N ASP A 363 14.44 21.00 18.03
CA ASP A 363 15.62 20.87 17.17
C ASP A 363 15.18 20.84 15.70
N TRP A 364 14.82 22.00 15.16
CA TRP A 364 14.23 22.14 13.82
C TRP A 364 15.09 21.52 12.73
N ARG A 365 16.42 21.68 12.84
CA ARG A 365 17.36 21.07 11.89
C ARG A 365 17.48 19.57 12.11
N GLY A 366 17.59 19.13 13.36
CA GLY A 366 17.60 17.71 13.72
C GLY A 366 16.36 16.97 13.23
N LEU A 367 15.18 17.59 13.31
CA LEU A 367 13.93 17.01 12.79
C LEU A 367 13.97 16.81 11.27
N ILE A 368 14.52 17.77 10.50
CA ILE A 368 14.75 17.59 9.06
C ILE A 368 15.75 16.46 8.80
N HIS A 369 16.87 16.42 9.53
CA HIS A 369 17.87 15.35 9.39
C HIS A 369 17.30 13.96 9.74
N TYR A 370 16.37 13.90 10.71
CA TYR A 370 15.70 12.67 11.09
C TYR A 370 14.80 12.14 9.97
N GLY A 371 14.15 13.04 9.22
CA GLY A 371 13.24 12.72 8.11
C GLY A 371 11.84 13.30 8.25
N VAL A 372 11.62 14.23 9.18
CA VAL A 372 10.35 14.97 9.28
C VAL A 372 10.22 15.90 8.09
N ILE A 373 9.08 15.87 7.38
CA ILE A 373 8.84 16.82 6.29
C ILE A 373 8.59 18.22 6.86
N PHE A 374 9.14 19.25 6.22
CA PHE A 374 9.06 20.64 6.70
C PHE A 374 7.64 21.08 7.08
N PHE A 375 6.62 20.66 6.32
CA PHE A 375 5.23 21.05 6.57
C PHE A 375 4.65 20.52 7.89
N MET A 376 5.32 19.56 8.55
CA MET A 376 4.99 19.17 9.93
C MET A 376 5.66 20.11 10.95
N LEU A 377 6.86 20.61 10.66
CA LEU A 377 7.53 21.63 11.47
C LEU A 377 6.76 22.95 11.44
N GLU A 378 6.24 23.32 10.28
CA GLU A 378 5.39 24.50 10.11
C GLU A 378 4.13 24.42 10.99
N LYS A 379 3.50 23.24 11.10
CA LYS A 379 2.38 23.02 12.01
C LYS A 379 2.81 23.12 13.47
N LEU A 380 3.90 22.44 13.85
CA LEU A 380 4.42 22.50 15.21
C LEU A 380 4.74 23.95 15.61
N GLY A 381 5.41 24.70 14.74
CA GLY A 381 5.72 26.11 14.93
C GLY A 381 4.46 26.95 15.17
N ALA A 382 3.43 26.78 14.35
CA ALA A 382 2.14 27.44 14.56
C ALA A 382 1.54 27.15 15.96
N VAL A 383 1.67 25.91 16.46
CA VAL A 383 1.15 25.49 17.78
C VAL A 383 1.97 26.06 18.93
N VAL A 384 3.31 26.01 18.86
CA VAL A 384 4.18 26.46 19.96
C VAL A 384 4.45 27.95 19.95
N GLY A 385 3.88 28.68 19.01
CA GLY A 385 4.09 30.11 18.92
C GLY A 385 5.45 30.49 18.31
N VAL A 386 5.88 29.81 17.24
CA VAL A 386 7.13 30.07 16.53
C VAL A 386 6.82 30.33 15.06
N SER A 387 7.28 31.47 14.54
CA SER A 387 7.07 31.83 13.12
C SER A 387 7.97 31.01 12.19
N ASN A 388 7.59 30.91 10.92
CA ASN A 388 8.39 30.19 9.93
C ASN A 388 9.82 30.72 9.83
N LEU A 389 10.03 32.02 10.02
CA LEU A 389 11.36 32.64 9.92
C LEU A 389 12.29 32.21 11.05
N HIS A 390 11.77 31.96 12.26
CA HIS A 390 12.56 31.39 13.35
C HIS A 390 13.02 29.96 12.99
N ILE A 391 12.12 29.16 12.41
CA ILE A 391 12.45 27.80 11.96
C ILE A 391 13.52 27.85 10.87
N TYR A 392 13.40 28.75 9.87
CA TYR A 392 14.41 28.92 8.82
C TYR A 392 15.77 29.36 9.36
N ALA A 393 15.78 30.32 10.28
CA ALA A 393 17.01 30.80 10.93
C ALA A 393 17.70 29.67 11.72
N ALA A 394 16.94 28.93 12.52
CA ALA A 394 17.45 27.78 13.27
C ALA A 394 18.01 26.67 12.35
N MET A 395 17.35 26.40 11.22
CA MET A 395 17.85 25.45 10.22
C MET A 395 19.15 25.94 9.55
N ARG A 396 19.39 27.25 9.44
CA ARG A 396 20.69 27.81 8.98
C ARG A 396 21.73 27.96 10.09
N GLY A 397 21.31 27.98 11.35
CA GLY A 397 22.22 28.09 12.50
C GLY A 397 22.60 29.53 12.78
N GLU A 398 21.68 30.42 12.45
CA GLU A 398 21.83 31.86 12.56
C GLU A 398 20.77 32.36 13.54
N THR A 399 21.02 33.55 14.09
CA THR A 399 19.97 34.28 14.80
C THR A 399 18.86 34.70 13.83
N LEU A 400 17.65 34.96 14.32
CA LEU A 400 16.57 35.49 13.50
C LEU A 400 16.97 36.79 12.80
N ASP A 401 17.67 37.69 13.51
CA ASP A 401 18.07 38.99 12.98
C ASP A 401 19.05 38.84 11.81
N ASP A 402 20.06 37.98 11.94
CA ASP A 402 21.02 37.68 10.88
C ASP A 402 20.32 37.07 9.66
N PHE A 403 19.43 36.11 9.89
CA PHE A 403 18.63 35.51 8.83
C PHE A 403 17.79 36.57 8.10
N LEU A 404 17.13 37.47 8.84
CA LEU A 404 16.30 38.54 8.27
C LEU A 404 17.11 39.56 7.47
N GLN A 405 18.41 39.77 7.75
CA GLN A 405 19.26 40.60 6.88
C GLN A 405 19.39 40.01 5.47
N THR A 406 19.21 38.70 5.31
CA THR A 406 19.27 38.05 4.00
C THR A 406 17.97 38.17 3.20
N ARG A 407 16.90 38.72 3.79
CA ARG A 407 15.58 38.86 3.15
C ARG A 407 15.35 40.30 2.72
N ASN A 408 14.79 40.50 1.52
CA ASN A 408 14.47 41.84 1.01
C ASN A 408 13.44 42.58 1.89
N THR A 409 12.49 41.83 2.46
CA THR A 409 11.44 42.35 3.35
C THR A 409 11.50 41.60 4.67
N LYS A 410 11.58 42.34 5.78
CA LYS A 410 11.68 41.79 7.13
C LYS A 410 10.29 41.65 7.73
N VAL A 411 9.70 40.46 7.58
CA VAL A 411 8.36 40.12 8.08
C VAL A 411 8.39 38.80 8.81
N LEU A 412 7.50 38.65 9.79
CA LEU A 412 7.23 37.38 10.45
C LEU A 412 5.86 36.86 10.00
N TYR A 413 5.76 35.56 9.73
CA TYR A 413 4.51 34.90 9.35
C TYR A 413 4.50 33.42 9.77
N SER A 414 3.30 32.85 9.80
CA SER A 414 3.04 31.42 9.92
C SER A 414 1.66 31.09 9.34
N VAL A 415 1.29 29.82 9.41
CA VAL A 415 0.00 29.25 9.01
C VAL A 415 -1.09 29.37 10.08
N THR A 416 -0.81 30.00 11.23
CA THR A 416 -1.79 30.18 12.31
C THR A 416 -3.03 30.93 11.82
N GLY A 417 -4.21 30.38 12.11
CA GLY A 417 -5.50 31.00 11.82
C GLY A 417 -5.80 32.20 12.72
N LYS A 418 -7.04 32.69 12.68
CA LYS A 418 -7.51 33.77 13.58
C LYS A 418 -7.73 33.23 15.00
N THR A 419 -6.66 33.07 15.78
CA THR A 419 -6.71 32.77 17.21
C THR A 419 -6.14 33.93 18.02
N ALA A 420 -6.45 34.01 19.32
CA ALA A 420 -5.88 35.01 20.22
C ALA A 420 -4.32 34.92 20.30
N GLU A 421 -3.76 33.73 20.03
CA GLU A 421 -2.31 33.46 20.02
C GLU A 421 -1.59 33.99 18.77
N ALA A 422 -2.31 34.25 17.67
CA ALA A 422 -1.73 34.79 16.44
C ALA A 422 -1.05 36.17 16.63
N ALA A 423 -1.35 36.86 17.74
CA ALA A 423 -0.80 38.16 18.11
C ALA A 423 0.50 38.09 18.95
N ALA A 424 0.99 36.89 19.31
CA ALA A 424 2.11 36.74 20.25
C ALA A 424 3.49 37.04 19.60
N TRP A 425 3.70 36.75 18.32
CA TRP A 425 5.03 36.86 17.69
C TRP A 425 5.39 38.25 17.22
N SER A 426 4.42 39.16 17.13
CA SER A 426 4.74 40.57 16.93
C SER A 426 5.39 41.20 18.17
N ASN A 427 5.34 40.54 19.34
CA ASN A 427 5.74 41.12 20.63
C ASN A 427 6.72 40.26 21.46
N ALA A 428 7.12 39.06 21.02
CA ALA A 428 8.04 38.22 21.77
C ALA A 428 9.51 38.59 21.50
N PRO A 429 10.35 38.82 22.52
CA PRO A 429 11.79 39.01 22.32
C PRO A 429 12.40 37.71 21.79
N ALA A 430 13.33 37.84 20.83
CA ALA A 430 14.08 36.71 20.28
C ALA A 430 14.71 35.91 21.43
N GLN A 431 14.21 34.68 21.65
CA GLN A 431 14.94 33.74 22.51
C GLN A 431 16.15 33.21 21.74
N PRO A 432 17.31 33.07 22.40
CA PRO A 432 18.58 32.69 21.78
C PRO A 432 18.58 31.28 21.18
#